data_AF-A0A1P8U4M6-F1
#
_entry.id   AF-A0A1P8U4M6-F1
#
_cell.length_a   1.000
_cell.length_b   1.000
_cell.length_c   1.000
_cell.angle_alpha   90.00
_cell.angle_beta   90.00
_cell.angle_gamma   90.00
#
_symmetry.space_group_name_H-M   'P 1'
#
loop_
_entity.id
_entity.type
_entity.pdbx_description
1 polymer ?
#
loop_
_entity_poly.entity_id
_entity_poly.type
_entity_poly.pdbx_seq_one_letter_code
_entity_poly.pdbx_strand_id
1 'polypeptide(L)'
;MTDQRYRPVVALDMDGVIRALTNLPSEQLVAHTITMTRDNYPHGFMHGEPEWDDDGLSTEVEYFSRVGVEWVRDLVRRGVDVRWATTWQEFANVYFSPVLGLPDLPVAVGVPGKRSLSPGGWKAWQLAQRFDGRPLVLVDDEPGEGRRCLMAGRRPADRPLTRIHRVTTFLTGLRAPDVAALETWLTLASAPEGHRTLRAQHLAELEEQQRAAGGMLTPAQAELHAALRGLFGTSTAAIWPLIDLVDEDRVSEATAHAVLDDWGPEVAPRAADFVTVLREHQPTRDAPAAPSPGNAWAEIVGPAYSTASFAKALHTTPNDVLSDADDLRILRVYAADGVPVYPAFQVSNGIVAPGLQQVLRTLQSGSADPWMWALWLNAEPTITKTGDARETHIDRLHAGHLNEVLLAANRTAAAWSA
;
A
#
# COMPACT_ATOMS: atom_id res chain seq x y z
N MET A 1 1.62 9.27 -28.35
CA MET A 1 1.70 8.37 -27.18
C MET A 1 0.34 8.37 -26.51
N THR A 2 -0.25 7.20 -26.26
CA THR A 2 -1.54 7.09 -25.56
C THR A 2 -1.37 7.57 -24.12
N ASP A 3 -2.25 8.46 -23.69
CA ASP A 3 -2.25 9.02 -22.35
C ASP A 3 -2.50 7.91 -21.32
N GLN A 4 -1.50 7.62 -20.49
CA GLN A 4 -1.56 6.52 -19.52
C GLN A 4 -2.61 6.76 -18.43
N ARG A 5 -3.04 8.02 -18.23
CA ARG A 5 -4.08 8.39 -17.24
C ARG A 5 -5.40 7.70 -17.50
N TYR A 6 -5.74 7.41 -18.76
CA TYR A 6 -6.98 6.74 -19.14
C TYR A 6 -6.78 5.27 -19.52
N ARG A 7 -5.64 4.69 -19.12
CA ARG A 7 -5.32 3.28 -19.36
C ARG A 7 -5.31 2.51 -18.03
N PRO A 8 -6.46 1.96 -17.59
CA PRO A 8 -6.56 1.26 -16.32
C PRO A 8 -5.63 0.04 -16.28
N VAL A 9 -5.15 -0.27 -15.09
CA VAL A 9 -4.40 -1.49 -14.76
C VAL A 9 -5.35 -2.46 -14.07
N VAL A 10 -5.42 -3.69 -14.58
CA VAL A 10 -6.18 -4.79 -13.98
C VAL A 10 -5.19 -5.78 -13.39
N ALA A 11 -5.06 -5.74 -12.07
CA ALA A 11 -4.21 -6.63 -11.29
C ALA A 11 -5.05 -7.83 -10.82
N LEU A 12 -4.72 -9.02 -11.30
CA LEU A 12 -5.51 -10.24 -11.10
C LEU A 12 -4.80 -11.25 -10.20
N ASP A 13 -5.48 -11.70 -9.17
CA ASP A 13 -5.12 -12.98 -8.57
C ASP A 13 -5.55 -14.16 -9.48
N MET A 14 -4.91 -15.31 -9.28
CA MET A 14 -5.26 -16.56 -9.96
C MET A 14 -6.27 -17.35 -9.15
N ASP A 15 -5.97 -17.62 -7.88
CA ASP A 15 -6.74 -18.50 -7.02
C ASP A 15 -8.02 -17.83 -6.52
N GLY A 16 -9.14 -18.55 -6.54
CA GLY A 16 -10.45 -18.00 -6.17
C GLY A 16 -11.00 -16.94 -7.14
N VAL A 17 -10.21 -16.50 -8.13
CA VAL A 17 -10.58 -15.48 -9.12
C VAL A 17 -10.74 -16.10 -10.51
N ILE A 18 -9.67 -16.67 -11.07
CA ILE A 18 -9.69 -17.35 -12.37
C ILE A 18 -9.71 -18.86 -12.17
N ARG A 19 -8.80 -19.40 -11.34
CA ARG A 19 -8.84 -20.78 -10.88
C ARG A 19 -9.90 -20.91 -9.79
N ALA A 20 -10.85 -21.80 -10.01
CA ALA A 20 -11.90 -22.13 -9.06
C ALA A 20 -11.35 -23.09 -8.00
N LEU A 21 -11.59 -22.80 -6.73
CA LEU A 21 -11.10 -23.64 -5.63
C LEU A 21 -12.03 -24.84 -5.38
N THR A 22 -12.18 -25.69 -6.38
CA THR A 22 -13.04 -26.88 -6.34
C THR A 22 -12.44 -28.01 -7.16
N ASN A 23 -12.75 -29.24 -6.77
CA ASN A 23 -12.48 -30.45 -7.56
C ASN A 23 -13.74 -30.98 -8.28
N LEU A 24 -14.87 -30.26 -8.18
CA LEU A 24 -16.14 -30.70 -8.74
C LEU A 24 -16.39 -30.02 -10.10
N PRO A 25 -16.75 -30.80 -11.14
CA PRO A 25 -17.08 -30.23 -12.43
C PRO A 25 -18.39 -29.43 -12.37
N SER A 26 -18.46 -28.39 -13.19
CA SER A 26 -19.65 -27.56 -13.38
C SER A 26 -19.65 -27.00 -14.80
N GLU A 27 -20.83 -26.78 -15.39
CA GLU A 27 -20.96 -26.16 -16.73
C GLU A 27 -20.32 -24.76 -16.79
N GLN A 28 -20.25 -24.11 -15.64
CA GLN A 28 -19.68 -22.78 -15.43
C GLN A 28 -18.15 -22.78 -15.44
N LEU A 29 -17.53 -23.95 -15.38
CA LEU A 29 -16.10 -24.14 -15.29
C LEU A 29 -15.54 -24.77 -16.57
N VAL A 30 -14.26 -24.55 -16.80
CA VAL A 30 -13.46 -25.23 -17.82
C VAL A 30 -12.39 -26.02 -17.11
N ALA A 31 -12.27 -27.31 -17.43
CA ALA A 31 -11.26 -28.18 -16.85
C ALA A 31 -10.01 -28.20 -17.74
N HIS A 32 -8.84 -28.10 -17.14
CA HIS A 32 -7.56 -28.29 -17.79
C HIS A 32 -6.67 -29.18 -16.94
N THR A 33 -5.98 -30.13 -17.60
CA THR A 33 -4.93 -30.90 -16.95
C THR A 33 -3.66 -30.07 -16.89
N ILE A 34 -3.08 -29.95 -15.69
CA ILE A 34 -1.86 -29.19 -15.43
C ILE A 34 -0.84 -30.13 -14.82
N THR A 35 0.36 -30.15 -15.40
CA THR A 35 1.50 -30.89 -14.88
C THR A 35 2.52 -29.88 -14.33
N MET A 36 2.75 -29.95 -13.03
CA MET A 36 3.77 -29.17 -12.33
C MET A 36 4.99 -30.04 -12.09
N THR A 37 6.17 -29.42 -12.07
CA THR A 37 7.44 -30.11 -11.82
C THR A 37 8.03 -29.62 -10.51
N ARG A 38 8.55 -30.53 -9.67
CA ARG A 38 9.17 -30.21 -8.38
C ARG A 38 10.22 -29.12 -8.52
N ASP A 39 11.16 -29.25 -9.46
CA ASP A 39 12.26 -28.28 -9.63
C ASP A 39 11.82 -26.88 -10.09
N ASN A 40 10.57 -26.72 -10.53
CA ASN A 40 10.02 -25.45 -11.04
C ASN A 40 8.71 -25.10 -10.35
N TYR A 41 8.62 -25.31 -9.03
CA TYR A 41 7.45 -24.97 -8.22
C TYR A 41 7.75 -23.76 -7.31
N PRO A 42 6.76 -22.90 -6.98
CA PRO A 42 6.94 -21.79 -6.04
C PRO A 42 7.12 -22.28 -4.58
N HIS A 43 8.24 -22.95 -4.29
CA HIS A 43 8.52 -23.51 -2.96
C HIS A 43 8.52 -22.46 -1.85
N GLY A 44 7.87 -22.81 -0.74
CA GLY A 44 7.94 -22.06 0.52
C GLY A 44 7.24 -20.70 0.53
N PHE A 45 6.75 -20.21 -0.62
CA PHE A 45 6.07 -18.92 -0.70
C PHE A 45 4.56 -19.07 -0.83
N MET A 46 3.85 -19.02 0.31
CA MET A 46 2.37 -19.04 0.38
C MET A 46 1.69 -20.24 -0.30
N HIS A 47 2.47 -21.25 -0.72
CA HIS A 47 2.04 -22.47 -1.39
C HIS A 47 2.63 -23.69 -0.68
N GLY A 48 1.76 -24.66 -0.37
CA GLY A 48 2.18 -25.98 0.09
C GLY A 48 2.57 -26.85 -1.09
N GLU A 49 3.47 -27.81 -0.89
CA GLU A 49 3.85 -28.72 -1.98
C GLU A 49 2.73 -29.71 -2.29
N PRO A 50 2.44 -29.96 -3.58
CA PRO A 50 1.54 -31.03 -3.98
C PRO A 50 2.19 -32.41 -3.77
N GLU A 51 1.41 -33.47 -3.93
CA GLU A 51 1.96 -34.83 -3.99
C GLU A 51 2.75 -35.00 -5.29
N TRP A 52 4.03 -35.31 -5.14
CA TRP A 52 4.93 -35.56 -6.26
C TRP A 52 5.05 -37.06 -6.52
N ASP A 53 5.03 -37.47 -7.78
CA ASP A 53 5.39 -38.83 -8.18
C ASP A 53 6.92 -39.07 -8.13
N ASP A 54 7.33 -40.29 -8.50
CA ASP A 54 8.73 -40.72 -8.52
C ASP A 54 9.60 -39.87 -9.47
N ASP A 55 8.99 -39.30 -10.52
CA ASP A 55 9.65 -38.43 -11.50
C ASP A 55 9.63 -36.95 -11.06
N GLY A 56 9.05 -36.65 -9.89
CA GLY A 56 8.93 -35.28 -9.38
C GLY A 56 7.86 -34.46 -10.10
N LEU A 57 6.87 -35.11 -10.69
CA LEU A 57 5.74 -34.47 -11.37
C LEU A 57 4.49 -34.52 -10.48
N SER A 58 3.64 -33.50 -10.62
CA SER A 58 2.30 -33.46 -10.04
C SER A 58 1.33 -33.10 -11.15
N THR A 59 0.46 -34.04 -11.55
CA THR A 59 -0.51 -33.82 -12.63
C THR A 59 -1.93 -33.85 -12.07
N GLU A 60 -2.61 -32.71 -12.15
CA GLU A 60 -3.95 -32.52 -11.61
C GLU A 60 -4.91 -31.94 -12.65
N VAL A 61 -6.20 -32.26 -12.51
CA VAL A 61 -7.26 -31.58 -13.26
C VAL A 61 -7.72 -30.37 -12.46
N GLU A 62 -7.47 -29.19 -13.01
CA GLU A 62 -7.80 -27.92 -12.41
C GLU A 62 -8.98 -27.27 -13.11
N TYR A 63 -9.83 -26.58 -12.35
CA TYR A 63 -11.04 -25.95 -12.86
C TYR A 63 -10.92 -24.43 -12.87
N PHE A 64 -11.40 -23.80 -13.94
CA PHE A 64 -11.30 -22.37 -14.15
C PHE A 64 -12.66 -21.76 -14.47
N SER A 65 -12.92 -20.55 -13.98
CA SER A 65 -14.12 -19.80 -14.35
C SER A 65 -14.14 -19.56 -15.86
N ARG A 66 -15.12 -20.12 -16.57
CA ARG A 66 -15.28 -19.90 -18.01
C ARG A 66 -15.42 -18.41 -18.33
N VAL A 67 -16.26 -17.72 -17.58
CA VAL A 67 -16.52 -16.28 -17.74
C VAL A 67 -15.28 -15.46 -17.40
N GLY A 68 -14.55 -15.82 -16.33
CA GLY A 68 -13.31 -15.15 -15.95
C GLY A 68 -12.24 -15.28 -17.03
N VAL A 69 -12.02 -16.49 -17.56
CA VAL A 69 -11.03 -16.74 -18.63
C VAL A 69 -11.38 -15.97 -19.90
N GLU A 70 -12.63 -16.00 -20.33
CA GLU A 70 -13.10 -15.27 -21.51
C GLU A 70 -12.94 -13.75 -21.34
N TRP A 71 -13.23 -13.23 -20.15
CA TRP A 71 -13.06 -11.82 -19.82
C TRP A 71 -11.59 -11.39 -19.86
N VAL A 72 -10.67 -12.15 -19.26
CA VAL A 72 -9.23 -11.83 -19.28
C VAL A 72 -8.68 -11.86 -20.72
N ARG A 73 -9.05 -12.86 -21.52
CA ARG A 73 -8.69 -12.92 -22.95
C ARG A 73 -9.19 -11.69 -23.71
N ASP A 74 -10.39 -11.23 -23.39
CA ASP A 74 -10.98 -10.03 -24.00
C ASP A 74 -10.24 -8.74 -23.62
N LEU A 75 -9.90 -8.55 -22.35
CA LEU A 75 -9.11 -7.42 -21.89
C LEU A 75 -7.75 -7.34 -22.60
N VAL A 76 -7.05 -8.47 -22.68
CA VAL A 76 -5.75 -8.58 -23.38
C VAL A 76 -5.88 -8.20 -24.85
N ARG A 77 -6.91 -8.71 -25.54
CA ARG A 77 -7.17 -8.41 -26.96
C ARG A 77 -7.47 -6.93 -27.19
N ARG A 78 -8.16 -6.28 -26.25
CA ARG A 78 -8.44 -4.83 -26.27
C ARG A 78 -7.22 -3.98 -25.89
N GLY A 79 -6.10 -4.58 -25.47
CA GLY A 79 -4.89 -3.87 -25.07
C GLY A 79 -4.94 -3.24 -23.67
N VAL A 80 -5.89 -3.67 -22.83
CA VAL A 80 -5.94 -3.30 -21.41
C VAL A 80 -4.67 -3.81 -20.72
N ASP A 81 -4.14 -3.05 -19.78
CA ASP A 81 -2.93 -3.43 -19.03
C ASP A 81 -3.29 -4.45 -17.94
N VAL A 82 -3.36 -5.72 -18.33
CA VAL A 82 -3.65 -6.84 -17.43
C VAL A 82 -2.36 -7.40 -16.87
N ARG A 83 -2.31 -7.61 -15.55
CA ARG A 83 -1.12 -8.08 -14.84
C ARG A 83 -1.46 -9.11 -13.78
N TRP A 84 -0.52 -10.03 -13.57
CA TRP A 84 -0.61 -10.99 -12.47
C TRP A 84 -0.29 -10.31 -11.14
N ALA A 85 -1.25 -10.37 -10.22
CA ALA A 85 -1.12 -10.01 -8.82
C ALA A 85 -1.43 -11.22 -7.94
N THR A 86 -0.72 -12.32 -8.19
CA THR A 86 -0.96 -13.61 -7.57
C THR A 86 0.27 -14.12 -6.83
N THR A 87 0.07 -14.96 -5.82
CA THR A 87 1.14 -15.65 -5.10
C THR A 87 1.94 -16.59 -6.02
N TRP A 88 1.35 -17.03 -7.14
CA TRP A 88 2.04 -17.79 -8.19
C TRP A 88 3.12 -16.99 -8.94
N GLN A 89 3.08 -15.65 -8.91
CA GLN A 89 4.04 -14.80 -9.62
C GLN A 89 4.27 -15.28 -11.08
N GLU A 90 5.52 -15.45 -11.51
CA GLU A 90 5.88 -15.90 -12.86
C GLU A 90 5.41 -17.33 -13.16
N PHE A 91 5.21 -18.18 -12.14
CA PHE A 91 4.70 -19.53 -12.33
C PHE A 91 3.28 -19.55 -12.89
N ALA A 92 2.54 -18.43 -12.79
CA ALA A 92 1.25 -18.30 -13.47
C ALA A 92 1.37 -18.29 -15.01
N ASN A 93 2.48 -17.74 -15.54
CA ASN A 93 2.80 -17.79 -16.96
C ASN A 93 3.30 -19.19 -17.37
N VAL A 94 3.92 -19.94 -16.46
CA VAL A 94 4.37 -21.31 -16.73
C VAL A 94 3.20 -22.29 -16.79
N TYR A 95 2.33 -22.29 -15.77
CA TYR A 95 1.36 -23.37 -15.58
C TYR A 95 -0.06 -23.06 -16.06
N PHE A 96 -0.49 -21.79 -15.99
CA PHE A 96 -1.89 -21.44 -16.25
C PHE A 96 -2.07 -20.71 -17.58
N SER A 97 -1.23 -19.72 -17.89
CA SER A 97 -1.43 -18.90 -19.09
C SER A 97 -1.50 -19.72 -20.39
N PRO A 98 -0.64 -20.73 -20.64
CA PRO A 98 -0.68 -21.52 -21.87
C PRO A 98 -1.97 -22.34 -22.00
N VAL A 99 -2.39 -23.04 -20.94
CA VAL A 99 -3.61 -23.85 -20.97
C VAL A 99 -4.87 -22.99 -21.08
N LEU A 100 -4.82 -21.78 -20.53
CA LEU A 100 -5.87 -20.77 -20.64
C LEU A 100 -5.77 -19.93 -21.92
N GLY A 101 -4.88 -20.23 -22.86
CA GLY A 101 -4.73 -19.48 -24.11
C GLY A 101 -4.49 -17.98 -23.90
N LEU A 102 -3.83 -17.62 -22.81
CA LEU A 102 -3.37 -16.27 -22.50
C LEU A 102 -1.90 -16.13 -22.92
N PRO A 103 -1.46 -14.94 -23.37
CA PRO A 103 -0.03 -14.67 -23.47
C PRO A 103 0.56 -14.52 -22.07
N ASP A 104 1.90 -14.49 -21.99
CA ASP A 104 2.58 -14.13 -20.75
C ASP A 104 2.14 -12.73 -20.30
N LEU A 105 1.54 -12.65 -19.12
CA LEU A 105 1.15 -11.38 -18.53
C LEU A 105 2.25 -10.86 -17.60
N PRO A 106 2.53 -9.54 -17.58
CA PRO A 106 3.49 -8.99 -16.66
C PRO A 106 3.08 -9.24 -15.20
N VAL A 107 4.05 -9.58 -14.34
CA VAL A 107 3.83 -9.74 -12.91
C VAL A 107 3.92 -8.39 -12.20
N ALA A 108 2.84 -8.00 -11.52
CA ALA A 108 2.73 -6.75 -10.79
C ALA A 108 3.15 -6.83 -9.32
N VAL A 109 3.36 -8.04 -8.78
CA VAL A 109 3.76 -8.28 -7.39
C VAL A 109 4.90 -9.32 -7.34
N GLY A 110 6.02 -8.99 -6.71
CA GLY A 110 7.20 -9.86 -6.62
C GLY A 110 7.45 -10.36 -5.19
N VAL A 111 8.31 -11.37 -5.04
CA VAL A 111 8.62 -12.05 -3.76
C VAL A 111 8.71 -11.06 -2.58
N PRO A 112 7.93 -11.27 -1.50
CA PRO A 112 7.91 -10.34 -0.37
C PRO A 112 9.25 -10.32 0.36
N GLY A 113 9.77 -9.11 0.58
CA GLY A 113 10.78 -8.86 1.61
C GLY A 113 10.20 -8.72 3.02
N LYS A 114 8.86 -8.66 3.20
CA LYS A 114 8.19 -8.40 4.48
C LYS A 114 7.26 -9.55 4.87
N ARG A 115 7.50 -10.14 6.05
CA ARG A 115 6.87 -11.38 6.53
C ARG A 115 5.65 -11.17 7.46
N SER A 116 4.99 -10.00 7.40
CA SER A 116 3.94 -9.60 8.36
C SER A 116 2.61 -9.16 7.75
N LEU A 117 2.42 -9.21 6.43
CA LEU A 117 1.15 -8.90 5.77
C LEU A 117 0.44 -10.18 5.30
N SER A 118 -0.89 -10.16 5.28
CA SER A 118 -1.64 -11.21 4.58
C SER A 118 -1.31 -11.20 3.08
N PRO A 119 -1.59 -12.29 2.33
CA PRO A 119 -1.38 -12.29 0.88
C PRO A 119 -2.07 -11.11 0.18
N GLY A 120 -3.33 -10.82 0.53
CA GLY A 120 -4.06 -9.66 0.03
C GLY A 120 -3.42 -8.31 0.40
N GLY A 121 -2.95 -8.17 1.65
CA GLY A 121 -2.23 -6.97 2.12
C GLY A 121 -0.91 -6.74 1.39
N TRP A 122 -0.11 -7.81 1.18
CA TRP A 122 1.15 -7.77 0.44
C TRP A 122 0.95 -7.35 -1.02
N LYS A 123 -0.01 -7.97 -1.73
CA LYS A 123 -0.35 -7.61 -3.12
C LYS A 123 -0.74 -6.14 -3.20
N ALA A 124 -1.71 -5.75 -2.38
CA ALA A 124 -2.22 -4.38 -2.32
C ALA A 124 -1.13 -3.35 -2.04
N TRP A 125 -0.24 -3.62 -1.07
CA TRP A 125 0.87 -2.73 -0.75
C TRP A 125 1.82 -2.55 -1.95
N GLN A 126 2.24 -3.64 -2.61
CA GLN A 126 3.14 -3.52 -3.77
C GLN A 126 2.48 -2.82 -4.97
N LEU A 127 1.19 -3.09 -5.18
CA LEU A 127 0.42 -2.41 -6.21
C LEU A 127 0.26 -0.90 -5.93
N ALA A 128 0.16 -0.52 -4.65
CA ALA A 128 0.04 0.88 -4.25
C ALA A 128 1.27 1.71 -4.60
N GLN A 129 2.47 1.11 -4.48
CA GLN A 129 3.76 1.72 -4.81
C GLN A 129 4.05 1.76 -6.33
N ARG A 130 3.09 1.32 -7.15
CA ARG A 130 3.21 1.20 -8.60
C ARG A 130 2.02 1.89 -9.26
N PHE A 131 2.16 2.21 -10.54
CA PHE A 131 1.07 2.74 -11.38
C PHE A 131 0.51 4.10 -10.94
N ASP A 132 1.38 4.98 -10.46
CA ASP A 132 1.07 6.38 -10.20
C ASP A 132 0.35 7.03 -11.39
N GLY A 133 -0.79 7.66 -11.11
CA GLY A 133 -1.55 8.44 -12.08
C GLY A 133 -2.41 7.61 -13.00
N ARG A 134 -2.45 6.28 -12.78
CA ARG A 134 -3.25 5.35 -13.57
C ARG A 134 -4.34 4.75 -12.70
N PRO A 135 -5.57 4.59 -13.22
CA PRO A 135 -6.60 3.82 -12.54
C PRO A 135 -6.12 2.39 -12.31
N LEU A 136 -6.47 1.83 -11.17
CA LEU A 136 -6.00 0.52 -10.75
C LEU A 136 -7.13 -0.27 -10.09
N VAL A 137 -7.37 -1.50 -10.57
CA VAL A 137 -8.23 -2.45 -9.88
C VAL A 137 -7.45 -3.70 -9.48
N LEU A 138 -7.50 -4.06 -8.20
CA LEU A 138 -7.10 -5.38 -7.71
C LEU A 138 -8.33 -6.28 -7.65
N VAL A 139 -8.30 -7.39 -8.38
CA VAL A 139 -9.34 -8.42 -8.37
C VAL A 139 -8.79 -9.63 -7.61
N ASP A 140 -9.39 -9.92 -6.46
CA ASP A 140 -8.86 -10.85 -5.46
C ASP A 140 -10.05 -11.44 -4.66
N ASP A 141 -9.98 -12.68 -4.20
CA ASP A 141 -11.05 -13.31 -3.41
C ASP A 141 -10.89 -13.07 -1.90
N GLU A 142 -9.65 -12.98 -1.44
CA GLU A 142 -9.25 -12.75 -0.06
C GLU A 142 -8.40 -11.47 0.10
N PRO A 143 -8.93 -10.29 -0.24
CA PRO A 143 -8.15 -9.06 -0.18
C PRO A 143 -7.76 -8.67 1.26
N GLY A 144 -8.47 -9.17 2.29
CA GLY A 144 -8.17 -8.91 3.70
C GLY A 144 -7.97 -7.42 4.02
N GLU A 145 -6.84 -7.09 4.63
CA GLU A 145 -6.39 -5.71 4.91
C GLU A 145 -5.96 -4.92 3.65
N GLY A 146 -6.02 -5.54 2.48
CA GLY A 146 -5.58 -4.98 1.20
C GLY A 146 -6.24 -3.66 0.84
N ARG A 147 -7.52 -3.42 1.21
CA ARG A 147 -8.13 -2.09 0.98
C ARG A 147 -7.40 -1.00 1.77
N ARG A 148 -7.09 -1.26 3.03
CA ARG A 148 -6.35 -0.35 3.91
C ARG A 148 -4.94 -0.13 3.37
N CYS A 149 -4.22 -1.19 2.99
CA CYS A 149 -2.87 -1.09 2.41
C CYS A 149 -2.85 -0.36 1.06
N LEU A 150 -3.78 -0.68 0.16
CA LEU A 150 -3.85 -0.09 -1.17
C LEU A 150 -4.16 1.40 -1.07
N MET A 151 -5.16 1.79 -0.30
CA MET A 151 -5.53 3.20 -0.16
C MET A 151 -4.45 4.01 0.54
N ALA A 152 -3.80 3.45 1.57
CA ALA A 152 -2.72 4.14 2.29
C ALA A 152 -1.47 4.37 1.43
N GLY A 153 -1.14 3.45 0.52
CA GLY A 153 0.04 3.62 -0.36
C GLY A 153 -0.25 4.41 -1.65
N ARG A 154 -1.52 4.54 -2.06
CA ARG A 154 -1.90 5.26 -3.27
C ARG A 154 -1.92 6.76 -3.00
N ARG A 155 -1.40 7.53 -3.96
CA ARG A 155 -1.46 9.00 -3.95
C ARG A 155 -2.92 9.44 -3.79
N PRO A 156 -3.21 10.48 -2.99
CA PRO A 156 -4.59 10.92 -2.75
C PRO A 156 -5.40 11.13 -4.05
N ALA A 157 -4.77 11.67 -5.10
CA ALA A 157 -5.42 11.91 -6.41
C ALA A 157 -5.81 10.63 -7.16
N ASP A 158 -5.20 9.49 -6.84
CA ASP A 158 -5.43 8.21 -7.52
C ASP A 158 -6.41 7.31 -6.76
N ARG A 159 -6.69 7.57 -5.48
CA ARG A 159 -7.61 6.76 -4.66
C ARG A 159 -9.02 6.67 -5.22
N PRO A 160 -9.64 7.76 -5.73
CA PRO A 160 -10.95 7.66 -6.35
C PRO A 160 -10.94 6.82 -7.64
N LEU A 161 -9.76 6.63 -8.25
CA LEU A 161 -9.54 5.80 -9.43
C LEU A 161 -8.98 4.43 -9.05
N THR A 162 -9.10 4.03 -7.79
CA THR A 162 -8.57 2.77 -7.27
C THR A 162 -9.71 1.92 -6.75
N ARG A 163 -9.75 0.65 -7.15
CA ARG A 163 -10.79 -0.30 -6.74
C ARG A 163 -10.16 -1.60 -6.24
N ILE A 164 -10.78 -2.20 -5.23
CA ILE A 164 -10.63 -3.63 -4.95
C ILE A 164 -11.95 -4.30 -5.27
N HIS A 165 -11.91 -5.32 -6.12
CA HIS A 165 -13.06 -6.13 -6.45
C HIS A 165 -12.89 -7.49 -5.78
N ARG A 166 -13.69 -7.74 -4.73
CA ARG A 166 -13.68 -9.01 -4.02
C ARG A 166 -14.51 -10.05 -4.74
N VAL A 167 -13.90 -11.17 -5.16
CA VAL A 167 -14.63 -12.32 -5.70
C VAL A 167 -15.13 -13.18 -4.53
N THR A 168 -16.43 -13.10 -4.23
CA THR A 168 -17.01 -13.86 -3.10
C THR A 168 -17.37 -15.30 -3.45
N THR A 169 -17.27 -15.66 -4.73
CA THR A 169 -17.65 -16.96 -5.30
C THR A 169 -16.41 -17.79 -5.64
N PHE A 170 -15.40 -17.78 -4.77
CA PHE A 170 -14.08 -18.39 -4.99
C PHE A 170 -14.08 -19.87 -5.38
N LEU A 171 -15.09 -20.64 -4.97
CA LEU A 171 -15.29 -22.02 -5.42
C LEU A 171 -15.61 -22.15 -6.91
N THR A 172 -16.02 -21.06 -7.55
CA THR A 172 -16.40 -21.00 -8.97
C THR A 172 -15.67 -19.89 -9.75
N GLY A 173 -14.82 -19.12 -9.08
CA GLY A 173 -14.16 -17.93 -9.62
C GLY A 173 -15.12 -16.82 -10.04
N LEU A 174 -14.63 -15.89 -10.87
CA LEU A 174 -15.39 -14.74 -11.38
C LEU A 174 -16.71 -15.15 -12.04
N ARG A 175 -17.79 -14.43 -11.74
CA ARG A 175 -19.11 -14.65 -12.32
C ARG A 175 -19.51 -13.49 -13.22
N ALA A 176 -20.57 -13.69 -14.01
CA ALA A 176 -21.10 -12.64 -14.88
C ALA A 176 -21.41 -11.31 -14.15
N PRO A 177 -21.96 -11.30 -12.92
CA PRO A 177 -22.13 -10.05 -12.15
C PRO A 177 -20.81 -9.36 -11.80
N ASP A 178 -19.77 -10.13 -11.47
CA ASP A 178 -18.43 -9.57 -11.19
C ASP A 178 -17.86 -8.89 -12.43
N VAL A 179 -17.90 -9.58 -13.58
CA VAL A 179 -17.43 -9.05 -14.86
C VAL A 179 -18.22 -7.80 -15.26
N ALA A 180 -19.54 -7.80 -15.09
CA ALA A 180 -20.36 -6.62 -15.39
C ALA A 180 -19.99 -5.40 -14.52
N ALA A 181 -19.74 -5.62 -13.22
CA ALA A 181 -19.30 -4.56 -12.32
C ALA A 181 -17.89 -4.03 -12.68
N LEU A 182 -16.97 -4.94 -13.04
CA LEU A 182 -15.62 -4.61 -13.47
C LEU A 182 -15.60 -3.86 -14.80
N GLU A 183 -16.38 -4.27 -15.80
CA GLU A 183 -16.51 -3.56 -17.09
C GLU A 183 -17.13 -2.16 -16.93
N THR A 184 -18.13 -2.03 -16.05
CA THR A 184 -18.71 -0.72 -15.73
C THR A 184 -17.64 0.22 -15.18
N TRP A 185 -16.85 -0.28 -14.22
CA TRP A 185 -15.75 0.49 -13.65
C TRP A 185 -14.65 0.79 -14.68
N LEU A 186 -14.25 -0.18 -15.50
CA LEU A 186 -13.24 -0.01 -16.54
C LEU A 186 -13.65 1.03 -17.59
N THR A 187 -14.93 1.05 -17.96
CA THR A 187 -15.48 2.06 -18.88
C THR A 187 -15.32 3.46 -18.31
N LEU A 188 -15.67 3.65 -17.03
CA LEU A 188 -15.49 4.94 -16.35
C LEU A 188 -14.01 5.30 -16.18
N ALA A 189 -13.18 4.34 -15.82
CA ALA A 189 -11.75 4.54 -15.61
C ALA A 189 -10.97 4.85 -16.91
N SER A 190 -11.57 4.61 -18.08
CA SER A 190 -10.90 4.79 -19.38
C SER A 190 -11.23 6.12 -20.07
N ALA A 191 -11.92 7.06 -19.39
CA ALA A 191 -12.29 8.35 -19.97
C ALA A 191 -12.31 9.49 -18.93
N PRO A 192 -12.05 10.75 -19.34
CA PRO A 192 -12.11 11.92 -18.46
C PRO A 192 -13.47 12.08 -17.76
N GLU A 193 -14.58 11.93 -18.50
CA GLU A 193 -15.95 12.02 -17.97
C GLU A 193 -16.20 10.95 -16.89
N GLY A 194 -15.68 9.75 -17.11
CA GLY A 194 -15.81 8.64 -16.18
C GLY A 194 -14.95 8.81 -14.94
N HIS A 195 -13.76 9.41 -15.05
CA HIS A 195 -12.95 9.82 -13.88
C HIS A 195 -13.71 10.81 -13.00
N ARG A 196 -14.37 11.81 -13.58
CA ARG A 196 -15.22 12.75 -12.82
C ARG A 196 -16.33 12.01 -12.06
N THR A 197 -16.93 11.00 -12.69
CA THR A 197 -17.97 10.17 -12.07
C THR A 197 -17.42 9.33 -10.91
N LEU A 198 -16.29 8.63 -11.10
CA LEU A 198 -15.66 7.84 -10.04
C LEU A 198 -15.25 8.70 -8.84
N ARG A 199 -14.80 9.92 -9.10
CA ARG A 199 -14.46 10.90 -8.08
C ARG A 199 -15.66 11.39 -7.28
N ALA A 200 -16.78 11.68 -7.95
CA ALA A 200 -18.03 12.02 -7.29
C ALA A 200 -18.60 10.84 -6.47
N GLN A 201 -18.45 9.60 -6.95
CA GLN A 201 -18.86 8.41 -6.20
C GLN A 201 -18.04 8.22 -4.92
N HIS A 202 -16.70 8.29 -5.05
CA HIS A 202 -15.81 8.19 -3.90
C HIS A 202 -16.13 9.25 -2.83
N LEU A 203 -16.45 10.46 -3.28
CA LEU A 203 -16.90 11.51 -2.38
C LEU A 203 -18.15 11.13 -1.59
N ALA A 204 -19.20 10.68 -2.29
CA ALA A 204 -20.45 10.33 -1.63
C ALA A 204 -20.25 9.21 -0.58
N GLU A 205 -19.37 8.26 -0.86
CA GLU A 205 -18.98 7.21 0.09
C GLU A 205 -18.31 7.78 1.35
N LEU A 206 -17.41 8.76 1.19
CA LEU A 206 -16.71 9.41 2.30
C LEU A 206 -17.67 10.24 3.16
N GLU A 207 -18.56 11.01 2.54
CA GLU A 207 -19.58 11.78 3.25
C GLU A 207 -20.51 10.88 4.06
N GLU A 208 -20.87 9.71 3.52
CA GLU A 208 -21.64 8.70 4.24
C GLU A 208 -20.85 8.13 5.42
N GLN A 209 -19.59 7.77 5.23
CA GLN A 209 -18.71 7.26 6.30
C GLN A 209 -18.51 8.29 7.42
N GLN A 210 -18.31 9.55 7.08
CA GLN A 210 -18.13 10.62 8.08
C GLN A 210 -19.42 10.95 8.83
N ARG A 211 -20.57 10.96 8.14
CA ARG A 211 -21.89 11.06 8.81
C ARG A 211 -22.10 9.90 9.78
N ALA A 212 -21.75 8.69 9.37
CA ALA A 212 -21.82 7.51 10.23
C ALA A 212 -20.84 7.59 11.42
N ALA A 213 -19.68 8.20 11.24
CA ALA A 213 -18.67 8.41 12.29
C ALA A 213 -18.97 9.60 13.22
N GLY A 214 -20.06 10.35 13.00
CA GLY A 214 -20.44 11.52 13.82
C GLY A 214 -19.52 12.75 13.67
N GLY A 215 -18.85 12.88 12.52
CA GLY A 215 -17.65 13.70 12.34
C GLY A 215 -17.78 15.21 12.61
N MET A 216 -16.98 15.71 13.54
CA MET A 216 -16.62 17.12 13.64
C MET A 216 -15.30 17.30 12.88
N LEU A 217 -15.25 18.23 11.93
CA LEU A 217 -14.00 18.63 11.29
C LEU A 217 -13.01 19.10 12.36
N THR A 218 -11.74 18.74 12.22
CA THR A 218 -10.67 19.42 12.97
C THR A 218 -10.67 20.91 12.61
N PRO A 219 -10.17 21.80 13.48
CA PRO A 219 -10.10 23.23 13.18
C PRO A 219 -9.41 23.55 11.84
N ALA A 220 -8.31 22.85 11.53
CA ALA A 220 -7.60 23.00 10.26
C ALA A 220 -8.45 22.56 9.05
N GLN A 221 -9.17 21.43 9.16
CA GLN A 221 -10.10 20.98 8.12
C GLN A 221 -11.28 21.95 7.95
N ALA A 222 -11.77 22.54 9.04
CA ALA A 222 -12.86 23.52 9.00
C ALA A 222 -12.43 24.83 8.31
N GLU A 223 -11.21 25.31 8.58
CA GLU A 223 -10.63 26.49 7.94
C GLU A 223 -10.37 26.27 6.44
N LEU A 224 -9.72 25.16 6.07
CA LEU A 224 -9.53 24.78 4.67
C LEU A 224 -10.87 24.63 3.93
N HIS A 225 -11.85 23.98 4.56
CA HIS A 225 -13.18 23.83 4.00
C HIS A 225 -13.88 25.17 3.77
N ALA A 226 -13.71 26.13 4.67
CA ALA A 226 -14.25 27.47 4.53
C ALA A 226 -13.55 28.25 3.39
N ALA A 227 -12.22 28.16 3.29
CA ALA A 227 -11.43 28.80 2.23
C ALA A 227 -11.81 28.25 0.84
N LEU A 228 -11.94 26.94 0.69
CA LEU A 228 -12.36 26.30 -0.56
C LEU A 228 -13.81 26.64 -0.92
N ARG A 229 -14.72 26.79 0.06
CA ARG A 229 -16.08 27.33 -0.18
C ARG A 229 -16.06 28.76 -0.70
N GLY A 230 -15.12 29.59 -0.25
CA GLY A 230 -14.92 30.93 -0.79
C GLY A 230 -14.50 30.92 -2.27
N LEU A 231 -13.64 29.96 -2.64
CA LEU A 231 -13.13 29.81 -4.01
C LEU A 231 -14.14 29.18 -4.98
N PHE A 232 -14.87 28.15 -4.56
CA PHE A 232 -15.70 27.34 -5.45
C PHE A 232 -17.22 27.58 -5.28
N GLY A 233 -17.63 28.37 -4.29
CA GLY A 233 -19.04 28.65 -3.99
C GLY A 233 -19.69 27.57 -3.11
N THR A 234 -21.02 27.53 -3.06
CA THR A 234 -21.78 26.59 -2.20
C THR A 234 -21.91 25.18 -2.78
N SER A 235 -21.31 24.89 -3.94
CA SER A 235 -21.31 23.54 -4.51
C SER A 235 -20.34 22.64 -3.72
N THR A 236 -20.86 22.02 -2.66
CA THR A 236 -20.12 21.15 -1.73
C THR A 236 -19.50 19.94 -2.42
N ALA A 237 -20.08 19.46 -3.52
CA ALA A 237 -19.63 18.27 -4.25
C ALA A 237 -18.26 18.41 -4.93
N ALA A 238 -17.79 19.64 -5.22
CA ALA A 238 -16.47 19.88 -5.80
C ALA A 238 -15.37 20.10 -4.76
N ILE A 239 -15.74 20.43 -3.52
CA ILE A 239 -14.83 20.96 -2.50
C ILE A 239 -14.26 19.86 -1.62
N TRP A 240 -15.12 18.95 -1.17
CA TRP A 240 -14.73 17.88 -0.23
C TRP A 240 -13.64 16.93 -0.74
N PRO A 241 -13.58 16.58 -2.03
CA PRO A 241 -12.51 15.74 -2.57
C PRO A 241 -11.14 16.43 -2.55
N LEU A 242 -11.15 17.76 -2.58
CA LEU A 242 -9.95 18.59 -2.47
C LEU A 242 -9.49 18.72 -1.01
N ILE A 243 -10.37 18.49 -0.03
CA ILE A 243 -10.04 18.48 1.40
C ILE A 243 -9.32 17.18 1.77
N ASP A 244 -9.83 16.03 1.32
CA ASP A 244 -9.20 14.73 1.58
C ASP A 244 -7.85 14.59 0.86
N LEU A 245 -7.63 15.30 -0.25
CA LEU A 245 -6.33 15.42 -0.90
C LEU A 245 -5.27 16.11 -0.02
N VAL A 246 -5.69 16.96 0.91
CA VAL A 246 -4.82 17.85 1.71
C VAL A 246 -4.56 17.28 3.11
N ASP A 247 -5.45 16.41 3.59
CA ASP A 247 -5.30 15.71 4.87
C ASP A 247 -4.11 14.72 4.86
N GLU A 248 -3.71 14.24 3.68
CA GLU A 248 -2.65 13.25 3.54
C GLU A 248 -1.46 13.77 2.72
N ASP A 249 -0.45 14.25 3.44
CA ASP A 249 0.92 14.64 3.05
C ASP A 249 1.08 15.43 1.71
N ARG A 250 1.38 16.73 1.86
CA ARG A 250 1.85 17.69 0.83
C ARG A 250 1.37 17.43 -0.59
N VAL A 251 0.24 18.02 -0.96
CA VAL A 251 -0.15 18.16 -2.37
C VAL A 251 0.88 19.01 -3.09
N SER A 252 1.64 18.42 -4.01
CA SER A 252 2.55 19.16 -4.89
C SER A 252 1.76 20.01 -5.88
N GLU A 253 2.35 21.11 -6.36
CA GLU A 253 1.72 22.00 -7.34
C GLU A 253 1.37 21.26 -8.64
N ALA A 254 2.19 20.30 -9.07
CA ALA A 254 1.90 19.45 -10.22
C ALA A 254 0.71 18.50 -9.96
N THR A 255 0.62 17.95 -8.74
CA THR A 255 -0.51 17.10 -8.33
C THR A 255 -1.80 17.90 -8.29
N ALA A 256 -1.77 19.11 -7.74
CA ALA A 256 -2.91 20.02 -7.70
C ALA A 256 -3.40 20.34 -9.12
N HIS A 257 -2.51 20.74 -10.03
CA HIS A 257 -2.89 21.04 -11.42
C HIS A 257 -3.47 19.81 -12.15
N ALA A 258 -2.88 18.62 -11.99
CA ALA A 258 -3.42 17.41 -12.60
C ALA A 258 -4.81 17.03 -12.07
N VAL A 259 -5.05 17.25 -10.78
CA VAL A 259 -6.38 17.13 -10.17
C VAL A 259 -7.33 18.15 -10.79
N LEU A 260 -6.93 19.42 -10.89
CA LEU A 260 -7.78 20.49 -11.44
C LEU A 260 -8.17 20.26 -12.91
N ASP A 261 -7.23 19.79 -13.72
CA ASP A 261 -7.46 19.48 -15.14
C ASP A 261 -8.48 18.34 -15.34
N ASP A 262 -8.44 17.32 -14.48
CA ASP A 262 -9.36 16.17 -14.56
C ASP A 262 -10.78 16.50 -14.04
N TRP A 263 -10.93 17.52 -13.18
CA TRP A 263 -12.21 17.87 -12.55
C TRP A 263 -13.09 18.79 -13.41
N GLY A 264 -12.55 19.31 -14.52
CA GLY A 264 -13.32 19.94 -15.59
C GLY A 264 -13.24 21.47 -15.64
N PRO A 265 -13.93 22.08 -16.62
CA PRO A 265 -13.74 23.48 -17.00
C PRO A 265 -14.23 24.50 -15.96
N GLU A 266 -15.02 24.09 -14.96
CA GLU A 266 -15.45 24.97 -13.87
C GLU A 266 -14.35 25.21 -12.84
N VAL A 267 -13.42 24.26 -12.70
CA VAL A 267 -12.37 24.27 -11.66
C VAL A 267 -11.04 24.78 -12.23
N ALA A 268 -10.73 24.45 -13.50
CA ALA A 268 -9.50 24.86 -14.19
C ALA A 268 -9.18 26.37 -14.14
N PRO A 269 -10.14 27.32 -14.25
CA PRO A 269 -9.85 28.76 -14.18
C PRO A 269 -9.37 29.23 -12.81
N ARG A 270 -9.64 28.47 -11.75
CA ARG A 270 -9.31 28.80 -10.34
C ARG A 270 -8.12 28.01 -9.83
N ALA A 271 -7.37 27.37 -10.73
CA ALA A 271 -6.26 26.48 -10.42
C ALA A 271 -5.16 27.13 -9.56
N ALA A 272 -4.73 28.33 -9.96
CA ALA A 272 -3.68 29.07 -9.25
C ALA A 272 -4.12 29.48 -7.83
N ASP A 273 -5.38 29.91 -7.69
CA ASP A 273 -5.94 30.32 -6.40
C ASP A 273 -6.14 29.10 -5.48
N PHE A 274 -6.52 27.96 -6.05
CA PHE A 274 -6.60 26.69 -5.33
C PHE A 274 -5.24 26.24 -4.79
N VAL A 275 -4.21 26.22 -5.63
CA VAL A 275 -2.83 25.90 -5.21
C VAL A 275 -2.36 26.83 -4.09
N THR A 276 -2.75 28.12 -4.17
CA THR A 276 -2.43 29.11 -3.14
C THR A 276 -3.14 28.80 -1.83
N VAL A 277 -4.44 28.53 -1.84
CA VAL A 277 -5.19 28.13 -0.63
C VAL A 277 -4.65 26.84 -0.03
N LEU A 278 -4.31 25.85 -0.87
CA LEU A 278 -3.65 24.63 -0.40
C LEU A 278 -2.32 24.91 0.27
N ARG A 279 -1.48 25.78 -0.30
CA ARG A 279 -0.18 26.14 0.26
C ARG A 279 -0.32 26.84 1.62
N GLU A 280 -1.31 27.72 1.75
CA GLU A 280 -1.57 28.50 2.96
C GLU A 280 -2.17 27.65 4.10
N HIS A 281 -2.99 26.65 3.77
CA HIS A 281 -3.75 25.85 4.73
C HIS A 281 -3.24 24.39 4.84
N GLN A 282 -2.16 24.04 4.14
CA GLN A 282 -1.49 22.75 4.31
C GLN A 282 -0.94 22.66 5.74
N PRO A 283 -1.19 21.56 6.47
CA PRO A 283 -0.71 21.42 7.83
C PRO A 283 0.83 21.43 7.86
N THR A 284 1.43 22.50 8.39
CA THR A 284 2.82 22.48 8.86
C THR A 284 2.86 21.66 10.14
N ARG A 285 3.25 20.39 10.05
CA ARG A 285 3.38 19.53 11.24
C ARG A 285 4.59 19.96 12.08
N ASP A 286 4.33 20.81 13.09
CA ASP A 286 5.27 21.19 14.14
C ASP A 286 5.52 20.08 15.19
N ALA A 287 4.60 19.12 15.28
CA ALA A 287 4.65 17.93 16.13
C ALA A 287 4.83 16.66 15.27
N PRO A 288 5.39 15.57 15.80
CA PRO A 288 5.51 14.33 15.05
C PRO A 288 4.12 13.81 14.70
N ALA A 289 3.93 13.41 13.43
CA ALA A 289 2.64 13.00 12.92
C ALA A 289 2.12 11.79 13.71
N ALA A 290 0.89 11.85 14.23
CA ALA A 290 0.23 10.66 14.75
C ALA A 290 0.09 9.62 13.61
N PRO A 291 0.29 8.32 13.89
CA PRO A 291 0.14 7.29 12.88
C PRO A 291 -1.29 7.31 12.32
N SER A 292 -1.44 7.29 10.99
CA SER A 292 -2.75 7.11 10.37
C SER A 292 -3.38 5.79 10.86
N PRO A 293 -4.63 5.78 11.34
CA PRO A 293 -5.30 4.56 11.82
C PRO A 293 -5.44 3.60 10.64
N GLY A 294 -4.53 2.65 10.50
CA GLY A 294 -4.22 2.24 9.12
C GLY A 294 -2.87 1.57 8.86
N ASN A 295 -1.87 1.75 9.71
CA ASN A 295 -0.54 1.21 9.43
C ASN A 295 0.00 0.38 10.60
N ALA A 296 0.05 -0.95 10.45
CA ALA A 296 0.62 -1.85 11.48
C ALA A 296 2.07 -1.48 11.83
N TRP A 297 2.83 -0.90 10.90
CA TRP A 297 4.18 -0.40 11.16
C TRP A 297 4.18 0.91 11.96
N ALA A 298 3.23 1.80 11.72
CA ALA A 298 3.13 3.06 12.46
C ALA A 298 2.50 2.87 13.85
N GLU A 299 1.73 1.78 14.05
CA GLU A 299 1.29 1.32 15.38
C GLU A 299 2.46 0.81 16.24
N ILE A 300 3.52 0.26 15.64
CA ILE A 300 4.72 -0.24 16.34
C ILE A 300 5.80 0.83 16.50
N VAL A 301 6.07 1.61 15.44
CA VAL A 301 7.12 2.65 15.41
C VAL A 301 6.63 3.96 16.02
N GLY A 302 5.33 4.17 16.12
CA GLY A 302 4.75 5.39 16.67
C GLY A 302 4.96 6.61 15.77
N PRO A 303 4.75 7.82 16.32
CA PRO A 303 4.78 9.04 15.52
C PRO A 303 6.20 9.35 15.01
N ALA A 304 6.32 10.08 13.91
CA ALA A 304 7.60 10.43 13.30
C ALA A 304 7.68 11.91 12.91
N TYR A 305 8.89 12.45 12.91
CA TYR A 305 9.18 13.82 12.49
C TYR A 305 9.61 13.87 11.01
N SER A 306 9.38 15.02 10.39
CA SER A 306 10.07 15.40 9.14
C SER A 306 11.49 15.90 9.46
N THR A 307 12.37 16.03 8.46
CA THR A 307 13.72 16.62 8.67
C THR A 307 13.63 17.99 9.36
N ALA A 308 12.70 18.85 8.94
CA ALA A 308 12.55 20.20 9.49
C ALA A 308 12.04 20.18 10.95
N SER A 309 11.03 19.36 11.25
CA SER A 309 10.48 19.28 12.61
C SER A 309 11.39 18.52 13.58
N PHE A 310 12.19 17.56 13.08
CA PHE A 310 13.20 16.87 13.89
C PHE A 310 14.36 17.81 14.27
N ALA A 311 14.80 18.65 13.32
CA ALA A 311 15.82 19.66 13.58
C ALA A 311 15.36 20.64 14.68
N LYS A 312 14.10 21.07 14.63
CA LYS A 312 13.48 21.91 15.66
C LYS A 312 13.42 21.19 17.02
N ALA A 313 13.05 19.91 17.04
CA ALA A 313 12.97 19.11 18.26
C ALA A 313 14.34 18.90 18.95
N LEU A 314 15.42 18.85 18.16
CA LEU A 314 16.80 18.71 18.66
C LEU A 314 17.53 20.05 18.85
N HIS A 315 16.87 21.17 18.60
CA HIS A 315 17.49 22.50 18.58
C HIS A 315 18.73 22.59 17.67
N THR A 316 18.65 21.98 16.48
CA THR A 316 19.72 21.89 15.48
C THR A 316 19.23 22.32 14.08
N THR A 317 20.07 22.20 13.05
CA THR A 317 19.68 22.53 11.67
C THR A 317 19.24 21.29 10.86
N PRO A 318 18.44 21.45 9.78
CA PRO A 318 18.10 20.34 8.90
C PRO A 318 19.31 19.65 8.26
N ASN A 319 20.40 20.38 7.99
CA ASN A 319 21.62 19.80 7.45
C ASN A 319 22.34 18.92 8.49
N ASP A 320 22.34 19.32 9.76
CA ASP A 320 22.91 18.52 10.84
C ASP A 320 22.12 17.22 11.02
N VAL A 321 20.79 17.27 10.91
CA VAL A 321 19.93 16.07 10.91
C VAL A 321 20.29 15.12 9.76
N LEU A 322 20.47 15.63 8.54
CA LEU A 322 20.87 14.79 7.41
C LEU A 322 22.26 14.17 7.63
N SER A 323 23.22 14.96 8.11
CA SER A 323 24.57 14.49 8.42
C SER A 323 24.57 13.43 9.53
N ASP A 324 23.79 13.64 10.59
CA ASP A 324 23.68 12.71 11.71
C ASP A 324 22.99 11.40 11.32
N ALA A 325 22.04 11.46 10.39
CA ALA A 325 21.43 10.26 9.82
C ALA A 325 22.42 9.45 8.98
N ASP A 326 23.24 10.12 8.16
CA ASP A 326 24.26 9.47 7.33
C ASP A 326 25.36 8.83 8.20
N ASP A 327 25.69 9.45 9.34
CA ASP A 327 26.64 8.92 10.34
C ASP A 327 26.04 7.86 11.28
N LEU A 328 24.75 7.53 11.11
CA LEU A 328 23.94 6.66 11.98
C LEU A 328 23.88 7.14 13.44
N ARG A 329 24.04 8.44 13.71
CA ARG A 329 23.79 9.01 15.04
C ARG A 329 22.31 9.01 15.38
N ILE A 330 21.46 9.08 14.37
CA ILE A 330 20.00 9.02 14.46
C ILE A 330 19.44 8.01 13.46
N LEU A 331 18.28 7.44 13.77
CA LEU A 331 17.55 6.55 12.89
C LEU A 331 16.72 7.36 11.89
N ARG A 332 17.03 7.19 10.60
CA ARG A 332 16.22 7.64 9.46
C ARG A 332 15.53 6.44 8.84
N VAL A 333 14.22 6.51 8.71
CA VAL A 333 13.44 5.60 7.88
C VAL A 333 12.84 6.39 6.72
N TYR A 334 12.38 5.69 5.69
CA TYR A 334 11.71 6.32 4.56
C TYR A 334 10.23 5.95 4.61
N ALA A 335 9.38 6.97 4.56
CA ALA A 335 7.94 6.79 4.42
C ALA A 335 7.61 6.16 3.05
N ALA A 336 6.36 5.77 2.86
CA ALA A 336 5.92 5.08 1.65
C ALA A 336 6.15 5.93 0.37
N ASP A 337 6.18 7.25 0.50
CA ASP A 337 6.45 8.23 -0.55
C ASP A 337 7.96 8.50 -0.79
N GLY A 338 8.85 7.77 -0.10
CA GLY A 338 10.30 7.94 -0.22
C GLY A 338 10.85 9.16 0.54
N VAL A 339 10.01 9.88 1.29
CA VAL A 339 10.45 11.01 2.11
C VAL A 339 11.11 10.50 3.39
N PRO A 340 12.27 11.05 3.78
CA PRO A 340 12.91 10.67 5.03
C PRO A 340 12.10 11.17 6.23
N VAL A 341 11.80 10.24 7.14
CA VAL A 341 11.13 10.51 8.41
C VAL A 341 11.94 9.93 9.57
N TYR A 342 11.79 10.54 10.74
CA TYR A 342 12.61 10.25 11.92
C TYR A 342 11.68 9.80 13.05
N PRO A 343 11.64 8.48 13.37
CA PRO A 343 10.76 7.96 14.41
C PRO A 343 10.95 8.67 15.74
N ALA A 344 9.87 9.10 16.39
CA ALA A 344 9.94 9.97 17.55
C ALA A 344 10.49 9.28 18.80
N PHE A 345 10.35 7.95 18.93
CA PHE A 345 10.83 7.19 20.08
C PHE A 345 12.32 7.38 20.36
N GLN A 346 13.11 7.78 19.35
CA GLN A 346 14.55 7.89 19.49
C GLN A 346 14.98 9.15 20.25
N VAL A 347 14.03 10.06 20.54
CA VAL A 347 14.28 11.35 21.21
C VAL A 347 13.39 11.46 22.44
N SER A 348 14.00 11.86 23.56
CA SER A 348 13.28 12.23 24.79
C SER A 348 13.82 13.56 25.29
N ASN A 349 12.92 14.53 25.54
CA ASN A 349 13.27 15.89 25.98
C ASN A 349 14.35 16.59 25.13
N GLY A 350 14.28 16.41 23.80
CA GLY A 350 15.24 17.00 22.84
C GLY A 350 16.60 16.30 22.79
N ILE A 351 16.74 15.15 23.45
CA ILE A 351 18.00 14.37 23.50
C ILE A 351 17.77 13.02 22.82
N VAL A 352 18.68 12.66 21.91
CA VAL A 352 18.70 11.34 21.26
C VAL A 352 19.09 10.26 22.28
N ALA A 353 18.46 9.09 22.22
CA ALA A 353 18.70 7.97 23.11
C ALA A 353 20.21 7.67 23.24
N PRO A 354 20.77 7.67 24.46
CA PRO A 354 22.20 7.42 24.66
C PRO A 354 22.62 6.05 24.10
N GLY A 355 23.69 6.03 23.32
CA GLY A 355 24.22 4.78 22.75
C GLY A 355 23.49 4.27 21.51
N LEU A 356 22.49 5.01 20.99
CA LEU A 356 21.75 4.63 19.78
C LEU A 356 22.66 4.39 18.57
N GLN A 357 23.69 5.23 18.38
CA GLN A 357 24.62 5.08 17.26
C GLN A 357 25.32 3.73 17.25
N GLN A 358 25.77 3.25 18.41
CA GLN A 358 26.44 1.97 18.55
C GLN A 358 25.49 0.82 18.22
N VAL A 359 24.23 0.93 18.63
CA VAL A 359 23.18 -0.05 18.33
C VAL A 359 22.86 -0.07 16.83
N LEU A 360 22.66 1.09 16.20
CA LEU A 360 22.36 1.18 14.77
C LEU A 360 23.50 0.61 13.91
N ARG A 361 24.76 0.94 14.23
CA ARG A 361 25.93 0.35 13.55
C ARG A 361 26.02 -1.16 13.73
N THR A 362 25.64 -1.67 14.90
CA THR A 362 25.60 -3.12 15.16
C THR A 362 24.53 -3.78 14.29
N LEU A 363 23.31 -3.24 14.28
CA LEU A 363 22.19 -3.77 13.48
C LEU A 363 22.43 -3.68 11.97
N GLN A 364 23.12 -2.62 11.50
CA GLN A 364 23.51 -2.45 10.10
C GLN A 364 24.37 -3.60 9.58
N SER A 365 25.18 -4.23 10.44
CA SER A 365 26.00 -5.38 10.03
C SER A 365 25.17 -6.63 9.66
N GLY A 366 23.93 -6.72 10.15
CA GLY A 366 23.01 -7.82 9.87
C GLY A 366 21.99 -7.53 8.77
N SER A 367 21.55 -6.28 8.63
CA SER A 367 20.59 -5.86 7.61
C SER A 367 20.79 -4.41 7.21
N ALA A 368 20.64 -4.11 5.92
CA ALA A 368 20.66 -2.75 5.39
C ALA A 368 19.31 -2.01 5.49
N ASP A 369 18.23 -2.65 5.97
CA ASP A 369 16.89 -2.04 6.05
C ASP A 369 16.65 -1.33 7.40
N PRO A 370 16.55 0.02 7.42
CA PRO A 370 16.31 0.80 8.64
C PRO A 370 14.96 0.51 9.31
N TRP A 371 13.97 0.00 8.58
CA TRP A 371 12.69 -0.40 9.18
C TRP A 371 12.84 -1.62 10.08
N MET A 372 13.74 -2.56 9.75
CA MET A 372 14.04 -3.69 10.63
C MET A 372 14.69 -3.24 11.94
N TRP A 373 15.52 -2.19 11.88
CA TRP A 373 16.12 -1.61 13.08
C TRP A 373 15.08 -0.89 13.94
N ALA A 374 14.18 -0.11 13.32
CA ALA A 374 13.09 0.57 14.00
C ALA A 374 12.19 -0.42 14.77
N LEU A 375 11.89 -1.56 14.16
CA LEU A 375 11.08 -2.59 14.77
C LEU A 375 11.75 -3.28 15.92
N TRP A 376 13.01 -3.64 15.72
CA TRP A 376 13.79 -4.25 16.76
C TRP A 376 13.93 -3.32 17.97
N LEU A 377 14.09 -2.01 17.76
CA LEU A 377 14.12 -1.02 18.84
C LEU A 377 12.79 -0.95 19.62
N ASN A 378 11.65 -1.22 18.98
CA ASN A 378 10.33 -1.28 19.63
C ASN A 378 9.92 -2.69 20.06
N ALA A 379 10.77 -3.70 19.82
CA ALA A 379 10.48 -5.07 20.20
C ALA A 379 10.74 -5.31 21.69
N GLU A 380 9.96 -6.20 22.27
CA GLU A 380 10.16 -6.67 23.64
C GLU A 380 11.30 -7.72 23.66
N PRO A 381 12.32 -7.54 24.50
CA PRO A 381 13.48 -8.45 24.51
C PRO A 381 13.12 -9.87 24.95
N THR A 382 12.09 -10.06 25.80
CA THR A 382 11.56 -11.37 26.24
C THR A 382 10.27 -11.18 27.05
N ILE A 383 9.28 -12.07 26.92
CA ILE A 383 8.06 -12.09 27.75
C ILE A 383 8.46 -12.29 29.22
N THR A 384 8.46 -11.21 30.02
CA THR A 384 8.54 -11.34 31.47
C THR A 384 7.18 -11.82 31.98
N LYS A 385 7.19 -12.96 32.68
CA LYS A 385 6.02 -13.41 33.43
C LYS A 385 5.81 -12.43 34.58
N THR A 386 4.90 -11.47 34.38
CA THR A 386 3.93 -10.87 35.32
C THR A 386 3.78 -9.38 35.03
N GLY A 387 2.58 -8.97 34.61
CA GLY A 387 1.84 -7.76 35.03
C GLY A 387 2.44 -6.35 34.94
N ASP A 388 3.75 -6.16 34.78
CA ASP A 388 4.39 -4.84 34.72
C ASP A 388 4.50 -4.32 33.28
N ALA A 389 4.62 -2.99 33.16
CA ALA A 389 4.65 -2.28 31.89
C ALA A 389 5.72 -2.86 30.95
N ARG A 390 5.29 -3.14 29.71
CA ARG A 390 6.11 -3.64 28.61
C ARG A 390 7.26 -2.65 28.33
N GLU A 391 8.51 -3.10 28.43
CA GLU A 391 9.70 -2.27 28.19
C GLU A 391 10.42 -2.71 26.92
N THR A 392 10.54 -1.80 25.96
CA THR A 392 11.17 -2.05 24.65
C THR A 392 12.69 -1.83 24.69
N HIS A 393 13.40 -2.24 23.63
CA HIS A 393 14.84 -1.96 23.51
C HIS A 393 15.16 -0.46 23.52
N ILE A 394 14.30 0.40 22.98
CA ILE A 394 14.50 1.85 23.00
C ILE A 394 14.25 2.44 24.40
N ASP A 395 13.25 1.95 25.14
CA ASP A 395 13.02 2.38 26.52
C ASP A 395 14.24 2.09 27.40
N ARG A 396 14.84 0.91 27.21
CA ARG A 396 16.09 0.51 27.89
C ARG A 396 17.26 1.40 27.53
N LEU A 397 17.37 1.86 26.29
CA LEU A 397 18.41 2.83 25.90
C LEU A 397 18.21 4.17 26.60
N HIS A 398 16.97 4.67 26.65
CA HIS A 398 16.66 5.90 27.40
C HIS A 398 16.91 5.77 28.90
N ALA A 399 16.72 4.57 29.45
CA ALA A 399 17.06 4.24 30.84
C ALA A 399 18.56 3.98 31.08
N GLY A 400 19.40 3.98 30.03
CA GLY A 400 20.86 3.84 30.12
C GLY A 400 21.39 2.40 30.11
N HIS A 401 20.55 1.40 29.79
CA HIS A 401 20.92 -0.02 29.75
C HIS A 401 21.65 -0.45 28.46
N LEU A 402 22.62 0.33 28.01
CA LEU A 402 23.28 0.17 26.69
C LEU A 402 23.91 -1.22 26.48
N ASN A 403 24.60 -1.77 27.49
CA ASN A 403 25.33 -3.03 27.34
C ASN A 403 24.41 -4.22 27.04
N GLU A 404 23.23 -4.25 27.65
CA GLU A 404 22.23 -5.30 27.42
C GLU A 404 21.62 -5.20 26.03
N VAL A 405 21.30 -3.97 25.61
CA VAL A 405 20.75 -3.69 24.27
C VAL A 405 21.78 -4.05 23.20
N LEU A 406 23.06 -3.71 23.38
CA LEU A 406 24.12 -4.10 22.43
C LEU A 406 24.33 -5.61 22.34
N LEU A 407 24.23 -6.34 23.46
CA LEU A 407 24.33 -7.80 23.44
C LEU A 407 23.19 -8.43 22.63
N ALA A 408 21.97 -7.93 22.81
CA ALA A 408 20.81 -8.38 22.05
C ALA A 408 20.90 -7.99 20.55
N ALA A 409 21.38 -6.78 20.26
CA ALA A 409 21.59 -6.29 18.89
C ALA A 409 22.60 -7.17 18.13
N ASN A 410 23.71 -7.54 18.77
CA ASN A 410 24.72 -8.43 18.18
C ASN A 410 24.15 -9.81 17.83
N ARG A 411 23.37 -10.42 18.72
CA ARG A 411 22.73 -11.72 18.45
C ARG A 411 21.74 -11.63 17.29
N THR A 412 20.96 -10.55 17.24
CA THR A 412 19.97 -10.33 16.19
C THR A 412 20.64 -10.05 14.85
N ALA A 413 21.67 -9.21 14.81
CA ALA A 413 22.43 -8.94 13.61
C ALA A 413 23.09 -10.19 13.02
N ALA A 414 23.62 -11.08 13.88
CA ALA A 414 24.13 -12.38 13.47
C ALA A 414 23.03 -13.29 12.88
N ALA A 415 21.80 -13.21 13.41
CA ALA A 415 20.67 -13.96 12.88
C ALA A 415 20.09 -13.38 11.57
N TRP A 416 20.22 -12.08 11.33
CA TRP A 416 19.80 -11.45 10.07
C TRP A 416 20.79 -11.65 8.91
N SER A 417 22.06 -11.88 9.24
CA SER A 417 23.14 -12.11 8.25
C SER A 417 23.35 -13.58 7.88
N ALA A 418 22.71 -14.51 8.60
CA ALA A 418 22.70 -15.95 8.33
C ALA A 418 21.53 -16.32 7.41
#